data_AF-A0A550H8C9-F1
#
_entry.id   AF-A0A550H8C9-F1
#
_cell.length_a   1.000
_cell.length_b   1.000
_cell.length_c   1.000
_cell.angle_alpha   90.00
_cell.angle_beta   90.00
_cell.angle_gamma   90.00
#
_symmetry.space_group_name_H-M   'P 1'
#
loop_
_entity.id
_entity.type
_entity.pdbx_description
1 polymer ?
#
loop_
_entity_poly.entity_id
_entity_poly.type
_entity_poly.pdbx_seq_one_letter_code
_entity_poly.pdbx_strand_id
1 'polypeptide(L)'
;MTTIEDYVARIEETCGEDKGAVVTLKYDRKEEAIGKILKKAKLKKSFSGIIFELDFQGISFRMFSSGKAIFKGIKNKEALHKLLATLLL
;
A
#
# COMPACT_ATOMS: atom_id res chain seq x y z
N MET A 1 20.75 -0.01 -5.60
CA MET A 1 19.88 0.69 -4.62
C MET A 1 18.48 0.15 -4.81
N THR A 2 17.79 -0.18 -3.73
CA THR A 2 16.40 -0.67 -3.78
C THR A 2 15.45 0.48 -4.12
N THR A 3 14.47 0.21 -4.98
CA THR A 3 13.48 1.17 -5.49
C THR A 3 12.06 0.69 -5.21
N ILE A 4 11.06 1.55 -5.42
CA ILE A 4 9.65 1.15 -5.23
C ILE A 4 9.28 0.05 -6.24
N GLU A 5 9.83 0.15 -7.45
CA GLU A 5 9.62 -0.75 -8.58
C GLU A 5 10.14 -2.16 -8.29
N ASP A 6 11.04 -2.35 -7.31
CA ASP A 6 11.45 -3.67 -6.83
C ASP A 6 10.35 -4.39 -6.04
N TYR A 7 9.35 -3.65 -5.54
CA TYR A 7 8.25 -4.18 -4.73
C TYR A 7 6.88 -4.03 -5.38
N VAL A 8 6.69 -3.03 -6.25
CA VAL A 8 5.40 -2.70 -6.86
C VAL A 8 5.38 -3.15 -8.31
N ALA A 9 4.41 -4.01 -8.65
CA ALA A 9 4.18 -4.49 -10.00
C ALA A 9 3.32 -3.53 -10.82
N ARG A 10 2.30 -2.94 -10.20
CA ARG A 10 1.36 -2.03 -10.87
C ARG A 10 0.72 -1.05 -9.90
N ILE A 11 0.42 0.15 -10.39
CA ILE A 11 -0.42 1.14 -9.74
C ILE A 11 -1.58 1.48 -10.69
N GLU A 12 -2.80 1.37 -10.21
CA GLU A 12 -4.04 1.66 -10.95
C GLU A 12 -4.81 2.75 -10.21
N GLU A 13 -5.20 3.82 -10.90
CA GLU A 13 -6.05 4.86 -10.32
C GLU A 13 -7.51 4.39 -10.32
N THR A 14 -8.24 4.69 -9.24
CA THR A 14 -9.66 4.33 -9.15
C THR A 14 -10.52 5.35 -9.89
N CYS A 15 -11.52 4.88 -10.65
CA CYS A 15 -12.55 5.74 -11.20
C CYS A 15 -13.61 6.05 -10.13
N GLY A 16 -13.89 7.33 -9.86
CA GLY A 16 -14.88 7.76 -8.86
C GLY A 16 -14.61 9.18 -8.34
N GLU A 17 -15.56 9.75 -7.60
CA GLU A 17 -15.41 11.08 -6.98
C GLU A 17 -14.23 11.10 -5.98
N ASP A 18 -14.06 10.01 -5.23
CA ASP A 18 -12.91 9.82 -4.34
C ASP A 18 -11.70 9.29 -5.13
N LYS A 19 -10.72 10.18 -5.36
CA LYS A 19 -9.43 9.78 -5.93
C LYS A 19 -8.70 8.80 -5.00
N GLY A 20 -8.37 7.64 -5.54
CA GLY A 20 -7.67 6.58 -4.86
C GLY A 20 -6.75 5.82 -5.80
N ALA A 21 -5.99 4.88 -5.24
CA ALA A 21 -5.09 4.05 -5.99
C ALA A 21 -5.09 2.61 -5.47
N VAL A 22 -5.06 1.67 -6.40
CA VAL A 22 -4.79 0.26 -6.15
C VAL A 22 -3.34 -0.02 -6.49
N VAL A 23 -2.58 -0.47 -5.50
CA VAL A 23 -1.18 -0.87 -5.65
C VAL A 23 -1.12 -2.39 -5.59
N THR A 24 -0.52 -3.00 -6.60
CA THR A 24 -0.26 -4.44 -6.66
C THR A 24 1.22 -4.68 -6.44
N LEU A 25 1.56 -5.45 -5.41
CA LEU A 25 2.93 -5.85 -5.09
C LEU A 25 3.42 -6.97 -6.03
N LYS A 26 4.72 -7.01 -6.29
CA LYS A 26 5.35 -8.11 -7.05
C LYS A 26 5.27 -9.40 -6.25
N TYR A 27 4.92 -10.50 -6.93
CA TYR A 27 4.65 -11.79 -6.29
C TYR A 27 5.85 -12.34 -5.50
N ASP A 28 7.04 -12.27 -6.10
CA ASP A 28 8.32 -12.72 -5.54
C ASP A 28 8.80 -11.90 -4.33
N ARG A 29 8.33 -10.66 -4.19
CA ARG A 29 8.69 -9.73 -3.10
C ARG A 29 7.53 -9.38 -2.17
N LYS A 30 6.37 -10.01 -2.38
CA LYS A 30 5.10 -9.67 -1.72
C LYS A 30 5.18 -9.77 -0.21
N GLU A 31 5.67 -10.90 0.31
CA GLU A 31 5.73 -11.14 1.76
C GLU A 31 6.68 -10.16 2.46
N GLU A 32 7.82 -9.86 1.84
CA GLU A 32 8.75 -8.84 2.33
C GLU A 32 8.10 -7.45 2.37
N ALA A 33 7.44 -7.05 1.28
CA ALA A 33 6.76 -5.76 1.18
C ALA A 33 5.63 -5.63 2.22
N ILE A 34 4.79 -6.65 2.40
CA ILE A 34 3.74 -6.68 3.42
C ILE A 34 4.38 -6.54 4.81
N GLY A 35 5.45 -7.29 5.10
CA GLY A 35 6.15 -7.22 6.38
C GLY A 35 6.72 -5.82 6.67
N LYS A 36 7.31 -5.16 5.67
CA LYS A 36 7.80 -3.77 5.78
C LYS A 36 6.66 -2.79 6.08
N ILE A 37 5.55 -2.91 5.37
CA ILE A 37 4.37 -2.06 5.56
C ILE A 37 3.78 -2.25 6.97
N LEU A 38 3.58 -3.49 7.41
CA LEU A 38 3.03 -3.80 8.74
C LEU A 38 3.94 -3.34 9.89
N LYS A 39 5.25 -3.26 9.67
CA LYS A 39 6.20 -2.71 10.67
C LYS A 39 6.11 -1.20 10.84
N LYS A 40 5.72 -0.47 9.78
CA LYS A 40 5.71 1.00 9.77
C LYS A 40 4.30 1.59 9.97
N ALA A 41 3.28 0.94 9.43
CA ALA A 41 1.89 1.39 9.51
C ALA A 41 1.20 0.88 10.78
N LYS A 42 0.33 1.71 11.34
CA LYS A 42 -0.49 1.34 12.50
C LYS A 42 -1.65 0.45 12.06
N LEU A 43 -1.70 -0.77 12.59
CA LEU A 43 -2.85 -1.66 12.42
C LEU A 43 -4.06 -1.13 13.19
N LYS A 44 -5.16 -0.85 12.46
CA LYS A 44 -6.44 -0.43 13.02
C LYS A 44 -7.38 -1.62 13.21
N LYS A 45 -7.46 -2.49 12.20
CA LYS A 45 -8.33 -3.68 12.20
C LYS A 45 -7.72 -4.77 11.33
N SER A 46 -7.95 -6.03 11.70
CA SER A 46 -7.60 -7.20 10.89
C SER A 46 -8.81 -8.11 10.77
N PHE A 47 -8.98 -8.73 9.60
CA PHE A 47 -10.03 -9.71 9.34
C PHE A 47 -9.38 -11.01 8.86
N SER A 48 -9.36 -12.01 9.76
CA SER A 48 -8.83 -13.35 9.50
C SER A 48 -7.42 -13.41 8.91
N GLY A 49 -6.59 -12.38 9.13
CA GLY A 49 -5.25 -12.28 8.51
C GLY A 49 -5.26 -12.06 6.99
N ILE A 50 -6.43 -11.84 6.40
CA ILE A 50 -6.61 -11.62 4.95
C ILE A 50 -6.64 -10.13 4.63
N ILE A 51 -7.29 -9.34 5.47
CA ILE A 51 -7.48 -7.90 5.28
C ILE A 51 -6.92 -7.17 6.50
N PHE A 52 -6.07 -6.17 6.24
CA PHE A 52 -5.51 -5.28 7.24
C PHE A 52 -5.93 -3.85 6.92
N GLU A 53 -6.65 -3.21 7.84
CA GLU A 53 -6.91 -1.78 7.78
C GLU A 53 -5.79 -1.06 8.53
N LEU A 54 -5.07 -0.23 7.80
CA LEU A 54 -3.82 0.38 8.22
C LEU A 54 -3.93 1.90 8.14
N ASP A 55 -3.18 2.57 9.01
CA ASP A 55 -3.03 4.01 8.99
C ASP A 55 -1.55 4.36 9.05
N PHE A 56 -1.12 5.27 8.18
CA PHE A 56 0.25 5.76 8.17
C PHE A 56 0.26 7.25 7.81
N GLN A 57 0.80 8.08 8.70
CA GLN A 57 0.87 9.54 8.53
C GLN A 57 -0.51 10.18 8.21
N GLY A 58 -1.58 9.67 8.83
CA GLY A 58 -2.95 10.16 8.62
C GLY A 58 -3.62 9.67 7.32
N ILE A 59 -2.95 8.80 6.56
CA ILE A 59 -3.53 8.15 5.38
C ILE A 59 -3.98 6.75 5.78
N SER A 60 -5.29 6.51 5.69
CA SER A 60 -5.88 5.20 5.90
C SER A 60 -5.92 4.40 4.59
N PHE A 61 -5.48 3.16 4.64
CA PHE A 61 -5.46 2.26 3.49
C PHE A 61 -5.72 0.81 3.92
N ARG A 62 -6.14 -0.01 2.95
CA ARG A 62 -6.44 -1.42 3.17
C ARG A 62 -5.41 -2.27 2.45
N MET A 63 -4.73 -3.16 3.17
CA MET A 63 -3.82 -4.16 2.60
C MET A 63 -4.49 -5.53 2.61
N PHE A 64 -4.28 -6.29 1.54
CA PHE A 64 -4.72 -7.67 1.42
C PHE A 64 -3.50 -8.59 1.44
N SER A 65 -3.59 -9.75 2.08
CA SER A 65 -2.53 -10.78 2.10
C SER A 65 -2.16 -11.31 0.70
N SER A 66 -3.02 -11.06 -0.30
CA SER A 66 -2.75 -11.31 -1.72
C SER A 66 -1.74 -10.34 -2.35
N GLY A 67 -1.34 -9.28 -1.65
CA GLY A 67 -0.39 -8.28 -2.15
C GLY A 67 -1.03 -7.07 -2.82
N LYS A 68 -2.35 -6.92 -2.72
CA LYS A 68 -3.04 -5.69 -3.16
C LYS A 68 -3.19 -4.73 -2.00
N ALA A 69 -3.04 -3.44 -2.27
CA ALA A 69 -3.30 -2.38 -1.32
C ALA A 69 -4.18 -1.30 -1.96
N ILE A 70 -5.21 -0.85 -1.24
CA ILE A 70 -6.12 0.20 -1.70
C ILE A 70 -5.91 1.43 -0.82
N PHE A 71 -5.43 2.51 -1.42
CA PHE A 71 -5.26 3.80 -0.79
C PHE A 71 -6.40 4.72 -1.21
N LYS A 72 -7.10 5.30 -0.23
CA LYS A 72 -8.18 6.27 -0.45
C LYS A 72 -7.71 7.67 -0.11
N GLY A 73 -8.26 8.69 -0.77
CA GLY A 73 -7.96 10.09 -0.45
C GLY A 73 -6.53 10.52 -0.85
N ILE A 74 -5.91 9.82 -1.80
CA ILE A 74 -4.60 10.19 -2.32
C ILE A 74 -4.76 11.31 -3.35
N LYS A 75 -4.16 12.46 -3.09
CA LYS A 75 -4.30 13.66 -3.92
C LYS A 75 -3.75 13.50 -5.34
N ASN A 76 -2.58 12.86 -5.47
CA ASN A 76 -1.88 12.68 -6.73
C ASN A 76 -0.86 11.52 -6.67
N LYS A 77 -0.32 11.15 -7.84
CA LYS A 77 0.68 10.10 -8.01
C LYS A 77 1.96 10.36 -7.21
N GLU A 78 2.41 11.61 -7.11
CA GLU A 78 3.63 11.96 -6.37
C GLU A 78 3.49 11.66 -4.87
N ALA A 79 2.35 12.02 -4.28
CA ALA A 79 2.04 11.71 -2.88
C ALA A 79 2.02 10.20 -2.64
N LEU A 80 1.45 9.42 -3.55
CA LEU A 80 1.48 7.96 -3.48
C LEU A 80 2.91 7.42 -3.51
N HIS A 81 3.73 7.89 -4.45
CA HIS A 81 5.12 7.43 -4.56
C HIS A 81 5.93 7.77 -3.30
N LYS A 82 5.78 8.97 -2.72
CA LYS A 82 6.44 9.32 -1.45
C LYS A 82 5.99 8.42 -0.29
N LEU A 83 4.69 8.12 -0.22
CA LEU A 83 4.14 7.20 0.77
C LEU A 83 4.73 5.79 0.62
N LEU A 84 4.76 5.27 -0.61
CA LEU A 84 5.30 3.95 -0.92
C LEU A 84 6.80 3.87 -0.67
N ALA A 85 7.58 4.90 -1.01
CA ALA A 85 9.01 4.97 -0.68
C ALA A 85 9.21 4.86 0.84
N THR A 86 8.46 5.65 1.61
CA THR A 86 8.57 5.66 3.08
C THR A 86 8.16 4.32 3.68
N LEU A 87 7.21 3.61 3.08
CA LEU A 87 6.77 2.29 3.56
C LEU A 87 7.74 1.16 3.17
N LEU A 88 8.27 1.17 1.95
CA LEU A 88 8.97 0.01 1.35
C LEU A 88 10.50 0.11 1.37
N LEU A 89 11.07 1.30 1.50
CA LEU A 89 12.51 1.53 1.55
C LEU A 89 12.96 1.80 2.99
#